data_AF-A0A1J0LKS0-F1
#
_entry.id   AF-A0A1J0LKS0-F1
#
_cell.length_a   1.000
_cell.length_b   1.000
_cell.length_c   1.000
_cell.angle_alpha   90.00
_cell.angle_beta   90.00
_cell.angle_gamma   90.00
#
_symmetry.space_group_name_H-M   'P 1'
#
loop_
_entity.id
_entity.type
_entity.pdbx_description
1 polymer ?
#
loop_
_entity_poly.entity_id
_entity_poly.type
_entity_poly.pdbx_seq_one_letter_code
_entity_poly.pdbx_strand_id
1 'polypeptide(L)'
;MRYLIIILSFILVSCNSTKSVKNEPLLYLQKTACFGACPIYKATIYSDGKIMYNGEKFTPYIGETETQLSKKELNDLIQDFEDIQFEQYSSHYVNNKISDIPSTIIQYRGKQVTIRGFKVPPKLTALINKTQKTIEQTLP
;
A
#
# COMPACT_ATOMS: atom_id res chain seq x y z
N MET A 1 30.46 -62.76 -16.95
CA MET A 1 29.42 -62.39 -17.95
C MET A 1 28.08 -62.68 -17.29
N ARG A 2 27.19 -61.75 -16.95
CA ARG A 2 26.98 -60.38 -17.36
C ARG A 2 25.99 -59.83 -16.32
N TYR A 3 26.49 -59.03 -15.38
CA TYR A 3 25.65 -58.26 -14.45
C TYR A 3 24.80 -57.29 -15.26
N LEU A 4 23.51 -57.15 -14.92
CA LEU A 4 22.91 -55.88 -14.50
C LEU A 4 21.40 -56.07 -14.37
N ILE A 5 20.94 -56.22 -13.13
CA ILE A 5 19.57 -55.94 -12.74
C ILE A 5 19.48 -54.42 -12.64
N ILE A 6 18.93 -53.75 -13.65
CA ILE A 6 18.54 -52.33 -13.55
C ILE A 6 17.06 -52.29 -13.23
N ILE A 7 16.77 -52.17 -11.93
CA ILE A 7 15.47 -51.74 -11.41
C ILE A 7 15.32 -50.28 -11.83
N LEU A 8 14.56 -50.04 -12.90
CA LEU A 8 14.18 -48.70 -13.32
C LEU A 8 13.05 -48.23 -12.40
N SER A 9 13.42 -47.71 -11.24
CA SER A 9 12.53 -47.05 -10.31
C SER A 9 11.92 -45.82 -11.00
N PHE A 10 10.62 -45.93 -11.31
CA PHE A 10 9.76 -44.83 -11.69
C PHE A 10 9.61 -43.90 -10.47
N ILE A 11 10.53 -42.95 -10.30
CA ILE A 11 10.39 -41.89 -9.31
C ILE A 11 9.42 -40.88 -9.89
N LEU A 12 8.13 -41.04 -9.60
CA LEU A 12 7.14 -39.99 -9.76
C LEU A 12 7.42 -38.90 -8.72
N VAL A 13 8.31 -37.98 -9.06
CA VAL A 13 8.52 -36.74 -8.32
C VAL A 13 7.27 -35.88 -8.53
N SER A 14 6.29 -36.01 -7.62
CA SER A 14 5.18 -35.08 -7.52
C SER A 14 5.69 -33.77 -6.94
N CYS A 15 5.95 -32.79 -7.80
CA CYS A 15 6.28 -31.44 -7.38
C CYS A 15 4.97 -30.68 -7.14
N ASN A 16 4.42 -30.77 -5.92
CA ASN A 16 3.35 -29.88 -5.51
C ASN A 16 3.96 -28.48 -5.29
N SER A 17 3.91 -27.63 -6.32
CA SER A 17 4.14 -26.20 -6.16
C SER A 17 2.97 -25.64 -5.36
N THR A 18 3.12 -25.59 -4.04
CA THR A 18 2.23 -24.79 -3.19
C THR A 18 2.40 -23.34 -3.62
N LYS A 19 1.41 -22.81 -4.36
CA LYS A 19 1.29 -21.36 -4.57
C LYS A 19 1.17 -20.72 -3.20
N SER A 20 2.30 -20.26 -2.66
CA SER A 20 2.32 -19.32 -1.54
C SER A 20 1.41 -18.16 -1.96
N VAL A 21 0.34 -17.92 -1.20
CA VAL A 21 -0.48 -16.72 -1.35
C VAL A 21 0.46 -15.56 -1.10
N LYS A 22 1.00 -14.99 -2.19
CA LYS A 22 1.83 -13.79 -2.10
C LYS A 22 0.92 -12.71 -1.56
N ASN A 23 1.22 -12.26 -0.35
CA ASN A 23 0.56 -11.10 0.21
C ASN A 23 1.13 -9.87 -0.49
N GLU A 24 0.40 -9.37 -1.48
CA GLU A 24 0.87 -8.30 -2.35
C GLU A 24 0.51 -6.93 -1.77
N PRO A 25 1.34 -5.89 -1.98
CA PRO A 25 0.98 -4.52 -1.63
C PRO A 25 -0.27 -4.09 -2.41
N LEU A 26 -1.33 -3.77 -1.66
CA LEU A 26 -2.61 -3.35 -2.23
C LEU A 26 -2.69 -1.82 -2.30
N LEU A 27 -2.32 -1.15 -1.21
CA LEU A 27 -2.33 0.29 -1.06
C LEU A 27 -0.98 0.78 -0.54
N TYR A 28 -0.57 1.95 -1.02
CA TYR A 28 0.57 2.67 -0.47
C TYR A 28 0.21 4.14 -0.29
N LEU A 29 0.62 4.71 0.85
CA LEU A 29 0.45 6.12 1.18
C LEU A 29 1.76 6.68 1.71
N GLN A 30 2.21 7.79 1.15
CA GLN A 30 3.39 8.51 1.61
C GLN A 30 3.07 10.00 1.73
N LYS A 31 3.54 10.59 2.84
CA LYS A 31 3.61 12.04 3.06
C LYS A 31 5.07 12.46 3.09
N THR A 32 5.46 13.38 2.21
CA THR A 32 6.84 13.90 2.17
C THR A 32 7.04 15.07 3.12
N ALA A 33 8.29 15.43 3.36
CA ALA A 33 8.66 16.60 4.15
C ALA A 33 8.09 17.92 3.59
N CYS A 34 7.88 18.87 4.51
CA CYS A 34 7.69 20.30 4.28
C CYS A 34 8.56 21.07 5.29
N PHE A 35 8.64 22.40 5.22
CA PHE A 35 9.45 23.19 6.18
C PHE A 35 8.82 23.32 7.57
N GLY A 36 7.51 23.09 7.69
CA GLY A 36 6.78 23.12 8.97
C GLY A 36 6.62 21.74 9.60
N ALA A 37 5.63 21.63 10.48
CA ALA A 37 5.30 20.40 11.22
C ALA A 37 4.40 19.43 10.42
N CYS A 38 4.62 19.30 9.10
CA CYS A 38 3.84 18.33 8.32
C CYS A 38 4.28 16.90 8.68
N PRO A 39 3.33 15.95 8.88
CA PRO A 39 3.67 14.56 9.14
C PRO A 39 4.46 13.97 7.97
N ILE A 40 5.52 13.25 8.29
CA ILE A 40 6.38 12.54 7.32
C ILE A 40 6.29 11.05 7.63
N TYR A 41 5.72 10.27 6.71
CA TYR A 41 5.60 8.83 6.88
C TYR A 41 5.39 8.09 5.56
N LYS A 42 5.53 6.77 5.64
CA LYS A 42 5.14 5.80 4.61
C LYS A 42 4.28 4.73 5.25
N ALA A 43 3.22 4.32 4.56
CA ALA A 43 2.34 3.23 4.97
C ALA A 43 2.05 2.34 3.77
N THR A 44 2.18 1.03 3.94
CA THR A 44 1.82 0.02 2.94
C THR A 44 0.76 -0.91 3.53
N ILE A 45 -0.39 -1.01 2.87
CA ILE A 45 -1.45 -1.95 3.24
C ILE A 45 -1.41 -3.11 2.24
N TYR A 46 -1.37 -4.33 2.76
CA TYR A 46 -1.31 -5.55 1.98
C TYR A 46 -2.70 -6.15 1.74
N SER A 47 -2.79 -7.08 0.80
CA SER A 47 -4.04 -7.74 0.41
C SER A 47 -4.78 -8.48 1.55
N ASP A 48 -4.08 -8.82 2.64
CA ASP A 48 -4.66 -9.42 3.85
C ASP A 48 -4.99 -8.40 4.95
N GLY A 49 -4.78 -7.11 4.70
CA GLY A 49 -5.06 -6.02 5.65
C GLY A 49 -3.90 -5.69 6.58
N LYS A 50 -2.77 -6.38 6.49
CA LYS A 50 -1.55 -6.00 7.21
C LYS A 50 -1.10 -4.60 6.79
N ILE A 51 -0.71 -3.77 7.76
CA ILE A 51 -0.15 -2.44 7.53
C ILE A 51 1.29 -2.41 7.99
N MET A 52 2.20 -2.08 7.09
CA MET A 52 3.56 -1.65 7.44
C MET A 52 3.61 -0.13 7.46
N TYR A 53 3.83 0.46 8.64
CA TYR A 53 3.93 1.90 8.84
C TYR A 53 5.34 2.29 9.27
N ASN A 54 5.88 3.34 8.67
CA ASN A 54 7.15 3.96 9.07
C ASN A 54 6.94 5.48 9.19
N GLY A 55 6.89 5.97 10.42
CA GLY A 55 6.78 7.40 10.73
C GLY A 55 8.16 8.00 10.97
N GLU A 56 8.44 9.14 10.34
CA GLU A 56 9.74 9.81 10.43
C GLU A 56 9.69 11.02 11.38
N LYS A 57 8.76 11.97 11.15
CA LYS A 57 8.61 13.20 11.95
C LYS A 57 7.17 13.70 11.98
N PHE A 58 6.79 14.36 13.07
CA PHE A 58 5.48 15.01 13.27
C PHE A 58 4.29 14.05 13.06
N THR A 59 4.50 12.77 13.35
CA THR A 59 3.53 11.69 13.22
C THR A 59 3.08 11.19 14.59
N PRO A 60 1.91 10.54 14.69
CA PRO A 60 1.44 9.93 15.94
C PRO A 60 2.41 8.88 16.50
N TYR A 61 3.06 8.14 15.60
CA TYR A 61 4.08 7.14 15.92
C TYR A 61 5.36 7.44 15.12
N ILE A 62 6.53 7.34 15.75
CA ILE A 62 7.84 7.50 15.11
C ILE A 62 8.55 6.14 15.12
N GLY A 63 9.11 5.76 13.98
CA GLY A 63 9.73 4.46 13.74
C GLY A 63 8.84 3.53 12.92
N GLU A 64 9.30 2.30 12.79
CA GLU A 64 8.60 1.24 12.07
C GLU A 64 7.66 0.48 13.02
N THR A 65 6.42 0.26 12.58
CA THR A 65 5.46 -0.59 13.27
C THR A 65 4.62 -1.37 12.29
N GLU A 66 4.15 -2.53 12.74
CA GLU A 66 3.20 -3.37 12.02
C GLU A 66 1.88 -3.35 12.77
N THR A 67 0.79 -3.18 12.03
CA THR A 67 -0.57 -3.26 12.56
C THR A 67 -1.48 -3.94 11.54
N GLN A 68 -2.76 -4.11 11.87
CA GLN A 68 -3.67 -4.95 11.11
C GLN A 68 -5.04 -4.28 11.02
N LEU A 69 -5.57 -4.17 9.81
CA LEU A 69 -6.96 -3.83 9.61
C LEU A 69 -7.86 -5.02 9.87
N SER A 70 -9.04 -4.76 10.44
CA SER A 70 -10.12 -5.72 10.37
C SER A 70 -10.52 -5.96 8.92
N LYS A 71 -11.07 -7.15 8.64
CA LYS A 71 -11.60 -7.48 7.31
C LYS A 71 -12.64 -6.46 6.83
N LYS A 72 -13.42 -5.90 7.75
CA LYS A 72 -14.42 -4.89 7.44
C LYS A 72 -13.75 -3.59 6.97
N GLU A 73 -12.78 -3.08 7.72
CA GLU A 73 -12.07 -1.83 7.36
C GLU A 73 -11.32 -1.96 6.03
N LEU A 74 -10.69 -3.11 5.79
CA LEU A 74 -10.03 -3.38 4.52
C LEU A 74 -11.03 -3.37 3.34
N ASN A 75 -12.16 -4.06 3.50
CA ASN A 75 -13.19 -4.10 2.46
C ASN A 75 -13.82 -2.72 2.23
N ASP A 76 -14.07 -1.96 3.30
CA ASP A 76 -14.60 -0.59 3.21
C ASP A 76 -13.63 0.31 2.44
N LEU A 77 -12.32 0.23 2.72
CA LEU A 77 -11.29 0.96 1.97
C LEU A 77 -11.29 0.55 0.50
N ILE A 78 -11.25 -0.75 0.19
CA ILE A 78 -11.30 -1.24 -1.19
C ILE A 78 -12.51 -0.65 -1.91
N GLN A 79 -13.69 -0.70 -1.30
CA GLN A 79 -14.91 -0.17 -1.89
C GLN A 79 -14.82 1.34 -2.17
N ASP A 80 -14.24 2.13 -1.27
CA ASP A 80 -14.08 3.57 -1.49
C ASP A 80 -13.20 3.88 -2.72
N PHE A 81 -12.15 3.10 -2.97
CA PHE A 81 -11.29 3.26 -4.15
C PHE A 81 -12.02 2.88 -5.44
N GLU A 82 -12.81 1.80 -5.41
CA GLU A 82 -13.61 1.36 -6.56
C GLU A 82 -14.73 2.34 -6.88
N ASP A 83 -15.44 2.86 -5.87
CA ASP A 83 -16.59 3.77 -6.02
C ASP A 83 -16.23 5.08 -6.68
N ILE A 84 -15.01 5.58 -6.44
CA ILE A 84 -14.52 6.79 -7.11
C ILE A 84 -13.84 6.50 -8.44
N GLN A 85 -13.72 5.23 -8.83
CA GLN A 85 -12.99 4.77 -10.01
C GLN A 85 -11.54 5.29 -10.00
N PHE A 86 -10.81 5.01 -8.92
CA PHE A 86 -9.47 5.56 -8.66
C PHE A 86 -8.50 5.43 -9.86
N GLU A 87 -8.60 4.35 -10.63
CA GLU A 87 -7.78 4.09 -11.81
C GLU A 87 -7.88 5.19 -12.89
N GLN A 88 -9.02 5.89 -12.96
CA GLN A 88 -9.30 6.94 -13.95
C GLN A 88 -8.70 8.30 -13.59
N TYR A 89 -8.18 8.49 -12.37
CA TYR A 89 -7.57 9.76 -11.98
C TYR A 89 -6.24 10.01 -12.70
N SER A 90 -5.92 11.29 -12.92
CA SER A 90 -4.61 11.70 -13.41
C SER A 90 -3.53 11.23 -12.44
N SER A 91 -2.39 10.78 -12.97
CA SER A 91 -1.26 10.37 -12.12
C SER A 91 -0.62 11.55 -11.38
N HIS A 92 -0.90 12.79 -11.79
CA HIS A 92 -0.33 13.99 -11.19
C HIS A 92 -1.37 15.10 -11.00
N TYR A 93 -1.42 15.61 -9.77
CA TYR A 93 -2.11 16.85 -9.37
C TYR A 93 -1.09 17.76 -8.70
N VAL A 94 -0.16 18.28 -9.50
CA VAL A 94 1.00 19.03 -9.02
C VAL A 94 0.97 20.47 -9.52
N ASN A 95 1.21 21.42 -8.62
CA ASN A 95 1.48 22.82 -8.96
C ASN A 95 2.92 23.19 -8.58
N ASN A 96 3.79 23.23 -9.58
CA ASN A 96 5.22 23.54 -9.41
C ASN A 96 5.50 24.99 -9.00
N LYS A 97 4.49 25.87 -9.03
CA LYS A 97 4.63 27.27 -8.59
C LYS A 97 4.50 27.44 -7.07
N ILE A 98 4.21 26.36 -6.33
CA ILE A 98 4.03 26.39 -4.87
C ILE A 98 5.21 25.69 -4.21
N SER A 99 5.97 26.44 -3.42
CA SER A 99 7.03 25.93 -2.56
C SER A 99 6.48 25.44 -1.21
N ASP A 100 7.28 24.64 -0.51
CA ASP A 100 7.11 24.30 0.91
C ASP A 100 5.81 23.59 1.31
N ILE A 101 5.16 22.91 0.35
CA ILE A 101 4.03 22.02 0.59
C ILE A 101 4.46 20.55 0.48
N PRO A 102 3.97 19.66 1.35
CA PRO A 102 4.27 18.24 1.26
C PRO A 102 3.60 17.65 0.02
N SER A 103 4.22 16.62 -0.54
CA SER A 103 3.57 15.76 -1.52
C SER A 103 2.85 14.63 -0.80
N THR A 104 1.66 14.29 -1.27
CA THR A 104 1.00 13.02 -0.93
C THR A 104 1.10 12.10 -2.13
N ILE A 105 1.69 10.94 -1.95
CA ILE A 105 1.76 9.88 -2.96
C ILE A 105 0.84 8.78 -2.49
N ILE A 106 -0.16 8.45 -3.29
CA ILE A 106 -1.09 7.37 -3.01
C ILE A 106 -1.12 6.41 -4.18
N GLN A 107 -1.09 5.11 -3.89
CA GLN A 107 -1.13 4.07 -4.90
C GLN A 107 -2.15 3.01 -4.49
N TYR A 108 -2.89 2.51 -5.49
CA TYR A 108 -3.85 1.42 -5.35
C TYR A 108 -3.70 0.47 -6.54
N ARG A 109 -3.51 -0.82 -6.27
CA ARG A 109 -3.37 -1.88 -7.29
C ARG A 109 -2.41 -1.50 -8.44
N GLY A 110 -1.29 -0.87 -8.11
CA GLY A 110 -0.28 -0.45 -9.10
C GLY A 110 -0.51 0.93 -9.72
N LYS A 111 -1.73 1.49 -9.70
CA LYS A 111 -1.96 2.88 -10.12
C LYS A 111 -1.48 3.85 -9.05
N GLN A 112 -0.57 4.75 -9.40
CA GLN A 112 -0.08 5.81 -8.52
C GLN A 112 -0.65 7.18 -8.90
N VAL A 113 -0.98 7.98 -7.89
CA VAL A 113 -1.35 9.38 -8.00
C VAL A 113 -0.48 10.21 -7.04
N THR A 114 0.21 11.21 -7.59
CA THR A 114 1.04 12.16 -6.83
C THR A 114 0.36 13.53 -6.76
N ILE A 115 0.18 14.03 -5.54
CA ILE A 115 -0.52 15.27 -5.25
C ILE A 115 0.43 16.24 -4.56
N ARG A 116 0.52 17.45 -5.11
CA ARG A 116 1.27 18.57 -4.52
C ARG A 116 0.61 19.87 -4.95
N GLY A 117 -0.35 20.34 -4.17
CA GLY A 117 -1.07 21.60 -4.42
C GLY A 117 -2.53 21.50 -3.99
N PHE A 118 -3.31 22.50 -4.37
CA PHE A 118 -4.70 22.66 -3.90
C PHE A 118 -5.76 22.26 -4.95
N LYS A 119 -5.40 22.12 -6.22
CA LYS A 119 -6.32 21.75 -7.30
C LYS A 119 -6.45 20.22 -7.41
N VAL A 120 -7.10 19.63 -6.40
CA VAL A 120 -7.32 18.18 -6.31
C VAL A 120 -8.82 17.91 -6.29
N PRO A 121 -9.33 16.91 -7.04
CA PRO A 121 -10.74 16.56 -7.00
C PRO A 121 -11.23 16.27 -5.56
N PRO A 122 -12.39 16.80 -5.14
CA PRO A 122 -12.86 16.64 -3.75
C PRO A 122 -13.00 15.20 -3.28
N LYS A 123 -13.49 14.30 -4.14
CA LYS A 123 -13.63 12.86 -3.84
C LYS A 123 -12.28 12.20 -3.55
N LEU A 124 -11.25 12.54 -4.32
CA LEU A 124 -9.89 12.02 -4.11
C LEU A 124 -9.29 12.53 -2.79
N THR A 125 -9.48 13.82 -2.48
CA THR A 125 -9.06 14.39 -1.19
C THR A 125 -9.76 13.71 -0.02
N ALA A 126 -11.08 13.47 -0.12
CA ALA A 126 -11.84 12.77 0.90
C ALA A 126 -11.35 11.32 1.11
N LEU A 127 -11.08 10.60 0.02
CA LEU A 127 -10.51 9.26 0.07
C LEU A 127 -9.17 9.22 0.81
N ILE A 128 -8.23 10.10 0.44
CA ILE A 128 -6.90 10.17 1.07
C ILE A 128 -7.02 10.44 2.57
N ASN A 129 -7.87 11.39 2.96
CA ASN A 129 -8.07 11.72 4.37
C ASN A 129 -8.68 10.55 5.14
N LYS A 130 -9.63 9.83 4.54
CA LYS A 130 -10.22 8.62 5.13
C LYS A 130 -9.14 7.53 5.30
N THR A 131 -8.35 7.25 4.26
CA THR A 131 -7.25 6.27 4.32
C THR A 131 -6.23 6.62 5.41
N GLN A 132 -5.81 7.89 5.49
CA GLN A 132 -4.91 8.37 6.53
C GLN A 132 -5.50 8.11 7.93
N LYS A 133 -6.76 8.53 8.16
CA LYS A 133 -7.42 8.33 9.45
C LYS A 133 -7.51 6.85 9.83
N THR A 134 -7.87 5.98 8.88
CA THR A 134 -7.92 4.53 9.11
C THR A 134 -6.57 3.97 9.52
N ILE A 135 -5.47 4.40 8.90
CA ILE A 135 -4.12 3.99 9.31
C ILE A 135 -3.81 4.51 10.72
N GLU A 136 -4.02 5.80 10.98
CA GLU A 136 -3.67 6.42 12.26
C GLU A 136 -4.42 5.79 13.45
N GLN A 137 -5.65 5.34 13.25
CA GLN A 137 -6.45 4.66 14.29
C GLN A 137 -5.91 3.28 14.69
N THR A 138 -5.05 2.69 13.87
CA THR A 138 -4.47 1.36 14.09
C THR A 138 -3.07 1.42 14.70
N LEU A 139 -2.51 2.62 14.83
CA LEU A 139 -1.20 2.83 15.44
C LEU A 139 -1.27 2.66 16.97
N PRO A 140 -0.19 2.19 17.61
CA PRO A 140 -0.13 1.96 19.05
C PRO A 140 -0.14 3.24 19.89
#